data_AF-A0A351SD25-F1
#
_entry.id   AF-A0A351SD25-F1
#
_cell.length_a   1.000
_cell.length_b   1.000
_cell.length_c   1.000
_cell.angle_alpha   90.00
_cell.angle_beta   90.00
_cell.angle_gamma   90.00
#
_symmetry.space_group_name_H-M   'P 1'
#
loop_
_entity.id
_entity.type
_entity.pdbx_description
1 polymer ?
#
loop_
_entity_poly.entity_id
_entity_poly.type
_entity_poly.pdbx_seq_one_letter_code
_entity_poly.pdbx_strand_id
1 'polypeptide(L)'
;QLGIGSAVTLELNTLGSPEDRARYRSVLIDYFSEHTKQLDEDSQRRLHANPLRILDSKNPDMQSLIEGAPKLINTISAESKAHFDELKN
;
A
#
# COMPACT_ATOMS: atom_id res chain seq x y z
N GLN A 1 7.13 20.58 24.81
CA GLN A 1 6.26 19.39 24.70
C GLN A 1 4.80 19.86 24.68
N LEU A 2 3.96 19.40 23.76
CA LEU A 2 2.63 20.01 23.47
C LEU A 2 1.44 19.40 24.25
N GLY A 3 1.65 18.41 25.12
CA GLY A 3 0.59 17.84 25.98
C GLY A 3 -0.46 16.95 25.27
N ILE A 4 -0.29 16.66 23.98
CA ILE A 4 -1.29 15.95 23.14
C ILE A 4 -1.14 14.41 23.11
N GLY A 5 -0.37 13.83 24.03
CA GLY A 5 0.01 12.41 23.96
C GLY A 5 -1.17 11.43 23.91
N SER A 6 -2.31 11.77 24.52
CA SER A 6 -3.53 10.96 24.51
C SER A 6 -4.43 11.17 23.28
N ALA A 7 -4.12 12.13 22.41
CA ALA A 7 -4.94 12.50 21.26
C ALA A 7 -4.30 12.12 19.92
N VAL A 8 -3.14 11.46 19.93
CA VAL A 8 -2.40 11.08 18.73
C VAL A 8 -2.10 9.58 18.73
N THR A 9 -2.14 8.99 17.54
CA THR A 9 -1.69 7.61 17.29
C THR A 9 -0.60 7.66 16.23
N LEU A 10 0.47 6.88 16.42
CA LEU A 10 1.54 6.74 15.45
C LEU A 10 1.30 5.50 14.60
N GLU A 11 1.20 5.71 13.28
CA GLU A 11 1.19 4.63 12.30
C GLU A 11 2.49 4.65 11.50
N LEU A 12 3.23 3.53 11.52
CA LEU A 12 4.50 3.37 10.81
C LEU A 12 4.32 2.42 9.62
N ASN A 13 4.94 2.78 8.49
CA ASN A 13 4.98 1.95 7.29
C ASN A 13 6.37 2.05 6.61
N THR A 14 6.67 1.10 5.72
CA THR A 14 7.85 1.13 4.86
C THR A 14 7.43 0.91 3.41
N LEU A 15 8.06 1.64 2.50
CA LEU A 15 7.91 1.40 1.07
C LEU A 15 9.02 0.51 0.48
N GLY A 16 9.94 0.02 1.32
CA GLY A 16 11.13 -0.70 0.87
C GLY A 16 12.00 0.09 -0.11
N SER A 17 12.87 -0.64 -0.81
CA SER A 17 13.72 -0.11 -1.88
C SER A 17 12.95 0.16 -3.19
N PRO A 18 13.53 0.88 -4.17
CA PRO A 18 12.95 1.03 -5.50
C PRO A 18 12.60 -0.30 -6.18
N GLU A 19 13.43 -1.33 -6.01
CA GLU A 19 13.23 -2.67 -6.55
C GLU A 19 12.05 -3.37 -5.87
N ASP A 20 11.94 -3.23 -4.55
CA ASP A 20 10.82 -3.78 -3.80
C ASP A 20 9.50 -3.14 -4.25
N ARG A 21 9.49 -1.82 -4.48
CA ARG A 21 8.33 -1.11 -5.05
C ARG A 21 8.01 -1.61 -6.45
N ALA A 22 9.00 -1.84 -7.29
CA ALA A 22 8.77 -2.36 -8.65
C ALA A 22 8.10 -3.74 -8.60
N ARG A 23 8.57 -4.65 -7.74
CA ARG A 23 7.93 -5.97 -7.55
C ARG A 23 6.51 -5.85 -7.04
N TYR A 24 6.29 -5.01 -6.02
CA TYR A 24 4.96 -4.83 -5.45
C TYR A 24 3.98 -4.16 -6.42
N ARG A 25 4.45 -3.24 -7.27
CA ARG A 25 3.63 -2.66 -8.34
C ARG A 25 3.10 -3.74 -9.29
N SER A 26 3.93 -4.71 -9.68
CA SER A 26 3.47 -5.83 -10.49
C SER A 26 2.39 -6.65 -9.77
N VAL A 27 2.61 -6.99 -8.50
CA VAL A 27 1.62 -7.71 -7.68
C VAL A 27 0.28 -6.98 -7.60
N LEU A 28 0.31 -5.65 -7.40
CA LEU A 28 -0.92 -4.85 -7.38
C LEU A 28 -1.61 -4.77 -8.74
N ILE A 29 -0.84 -4.66 -9.83
CA ILE A 29 -1.41 -4.68 -11.17
C ILE A 29 -2.14 -5.99 -11.40
N ASP A 30 -1.52 -7.12 -11.07
CA ASP A 30 -2.13 -8.45 -11.25
C ASP A 30 -3.43 -8.56 -10.43
N TYR A 31 -3.36 -8.22 -9.14
CA TYR A 31 -4.52 -8.26 -8.23
C TYR A 31 -5.69 -7.38 -8.72
N PHE A 32 -5.43 -6.11 -9.05
CA PHE A 32 -6.48 -5.19 -9.46
C PHE A 32 -6.97 -5.47 -10.89
N SER A 33 -6.15 -6.07 -11.76
CA SER A 33 -6.58 -6.48 -13.10
C SER A 33 -7.65 -7.57 -13.04
N GLU A 34 -7.54 -8.53 -12.12
CA GLU A 34 -8.58 -9.54 -11.86
C GLU A 34 -9.90 -8.93 -11.36
N HIS A 35 -9.82 -7.74 -10.75
CA HIS A 35 -10.94 -7.03 -10.15
C HIS A 35 -11.34 -5.76 -10.92
N THR A 36 -10.94 -5.63 -12.20
CA THR A 36 -11.11 -4.39 -12.99
C THR A 36 -12.56 -3.86 -12.98
N LYS A 37 -13.56 -4.74 -12.96
CA LYS A 37 -15.00 -4.37 -12.94
C LYS A 37 -15.44 -3.68 -11.64
N GLN A 38 -14.69 -3.85 -10.55
CA GLN A 38 -14.94 -3.23 -9.26
C GLN A 38 -14.14 -1.93 -9.08
N LEU A 39 -13.24 -1.61 -10.01
CA LEU A 39 -12.47 -0.37 -9.99
C LEU A 39 -13.32 0.79 -10.56
N ASP A 40 -13.30 1.92 -9.86
CA ASP A 40 -13.79 3.18 -10.42
C ASP A 40 -12.89 3.72 -11.54
N GLU A 41 -13.37 4.71 -12.28
CA GLU A 41 -12.65 5.25 -13.44
C GLU A 41 -11.26 5.81 -13.08
N ASP A 42 -11.10 6.44 -11.91
CA ASP A 42 -9.82 6.99 -11.48
C ASP A 42 -8.82 5.87 -11.16
N SER A 43 -9.29 4.80 -10.51
CA SER A 43 -8.50 3.63 -10.17
C SER A 43 -8.11 2.83 -11.41
N GLN A 44 -8.99 2.71 -12.41
CA GLN A 44 -8.65 2.11 -13.71
C GLN A 44 -7.53 2.89 -14.42
N ARG A 45 -7.57 4.23 -14.40
CA ARG A 45 -6.49 5.07 -14.96
C ARG A 45 -5.18 4.90 -14.20
N ARG A 46 -5.26 4.73 -12.87
CA ARG A 46 -4.09 4.56 -11.99
C ARG A 46 -3.47 3.19 -12.05
N LEU A 47 -4.20 2.16 -12.47
CA LEU A 47 -3.76 0.77 -12.51
C LEU A 47 -2.37 0.62 -13.15
N HIS A 48 -2.18 1.20 -14.34
CA HIS A 48 -0.90 1.11 -15.04
C HIS A 48 0.06 2.27 -14.75
N ALA A 49 -0.46 3.43 -14.33
CA ALA A 49 0.37 4.61 -14.05
C ALA A 49 1.05 4.52 -12.67
N ASN A 50 0.28 4.34 -11.61
CA ASN A 50 0.76 4.17 -10.25
C ASN A 50 -0.28 3.42 -9.38
N PRO A 51 -0.26 2.07 -9.37
CA PRO A 51 -1.27 1.25 -8.71
C PRO A 51 -1.28 1.43 -7.19
N LEU A 52 -0.19 1.92 -6.57
CA LEU A 52 -0.14 2.23 -5.14
C LEU A 52 -1.22 3.25 -4.75
N ARG A 53 -1.53 4.20 -5.65
CA ARG A 53 -2.52 5.26 -5.39
C ARG A 53 -3.96 4.75 -5.37
N ILE A 54 -4.20 3.49 -5.73
CA ILE A 54 -5.51 2.84 -5.61
C ILE A 54 -5.77 2.49 -4.13
N LEU A 55 -4.72 2.16 -3.37
CA LEU A 55 -4.83 1.86 -1.93
C LEU A 55 -5.29 3.06 -1.10
N ASP A 56 -5.03 4.28 -1.59
CA ASP A 56 -5.44 5.54 -0.96
C ASP A 56 -6.83 6.03 -1.43
N SER A 57 -7.56 5.23 -2.22
CA SER A 57 -8.88 5.62 -2.68
C SER A 57 -9.84 5.77 -1.51
N LYS A 58 -10.66 6.83 -1.55
CA LYS A 58 -11.72 7.09 -0.56
C LYS A 58 -13.07 6.58 -1.03
N ASN A 59 -13.11 5.84 -2.13
CA ASN A 59 -14.35 5.28 -2.66
C ASN A 59 -14.83 4.12 -1.76
N PRO A 60 -15.98 4.25 -1.07
CA PRO A 60 -16.46 3.23 -0.16
C PRO A 60 -16.78 1.91 -0.88
N ASP A 61 -17.21 1.95 -2.15
CA ASP A 61 -17.52 0.75 -2.93
C ASP A 61 -16.26 -0.09 -3.22
N MET A 62 -15.08 0.54 -3.18
CA MET A 62 -13.79 -0.11 -3.38
C MET A 62 -13.10 -0.52 -2.09
N GLN A 63 -13.64 -0.15 -0.92
CA GLN A 63 -12.96 -0.34 0.35
C GLN A 63 -12.63 -1.81 0.62
N SER A 64 -13.60 -2.71 0.41
CA SER A 64 -13.37 -4.16 0.62
C SER A 64 -12.33 -4.73 -0.35
N LEU A 65 -12.26 -4.23 -1.58
CA LEU A 65 -11.26 -4.63 -2.57
C LEU A 65 -9.85 -4.17 -2.14
N ILE A 66 -9.74 -2.95 -1.63
CA ILE A 66 -8.48 -2.35 -1.16
C ILE A 66 -7.98 -3.06 0.10
N GLU A 67 -8.87 -3.34 1.05
CA GLU A 67 -8.54 -4.07 2.28
C GLU A 67 -8.08 -5.52 1.99
N GLY A 68 -8.59 -6.12 0.91
CA GLY A 68 -8.16 -7.43 0.42
C GLY A 68 -6.84 -7.43 -0.37
N ALA A 69 -6.28 -6.26 -0.69
CA ALA A 69 -5.07 -6.18 -1.51
C ALA A 69 -3.86 -6.82 -0.80
N PRO A 70 -2.94 -7.45 -1.56
CA PRO A 70 -1.70 -7.98 -1.00
C PRO A 70 -0.94 -6.89 -0.25
N LYS A 71 -0.38 -7.20 0.93
CA LYS A 71 0.37 -6.21 1.73
C LYS A 71 1.81 -6.09 1.23
N LEU A 72 2.29 -4.85 1.10
CA LEU A 72 3.67 -4.56 0.68
C LEU A 72 4.71 -5.30 1.51
N ILE A 73 4.54 -5.35 2.83
CA ILE A 73 5.46 -6.02 3.76
C ILE A 73 5.71 -7.50 3.43
N ASN A 74 4.78 -8.16 2.73
CA ASN A 74 4.93 -9.56 2.32
C ASN A 74 5.76 -9.72 1.02
N THR A 75 6.13 -8.63 0.37
CA THR A 75 6.81 -8.62 -0.94
C THR A 75 8.17 -7.90 -0.93
N ILE A 76 8.48 -7.17 0.15
CA ILE A 76 9.77 -6.50 0.33
C ILE A 76 10.90 -7.50 0.58
N SER A 77 12.13 -7.07 0.28
CA SER A 77 13.34 -7.85 0.52
C SER A 77 13.60 -8.06 2.03
N ALA A 78 14.39 -9.09 2.36
CA ALA A 78 14.82 -9.33 3.73
C ALA A 78 15.63 -8.15 4.31
N GLU A 79 16.42 -7.48 3.47
CA GLU A 79 17.16 -6.26 3.84
C GLU A 79 16.22 -5.11 4.21
N SER A 80 15.24 -4.80 3.36
CA SER A 80 14.24 -3.76 3.66
C SER A 80 13.40 -4.10 4.88
N LYS A 81 13.13 -5.39 5.11
CA LYS A 81 12.43 -5.84 6.31
C LYS A 81 13.28 -5.62 7.57
N ALA A 82 14.56 -5.99 7.54
CA ALA A 82 15.47 -5.78 8.65
C ALA A 82 15.60 -4.28 8.99
N HIS A 83 15.76 -3.42 7.99
CA HIS A 83 15.80 -1.97 8.18
C HIS A 83 14.51 -1.41 8.81
N PHE A 84 13.34 -1.92 8.39
CA PHE A 84 12.07 -1.50 8.99
C PHE A 84 11.89 -2.01 10.42
N ASP A 85 12.37 -3.21 10.72
CA ASP A 85 12.31 -3.76 12.07
C ASP A 85 13.29 -3.05 13.03
N GLU A 86 14.43 -2.55 12.54
CA GLU A 86 15.33 -1.68 13.30
C GLU A 86 14.65 -0.36 13.69
N LEU A 87 13.87 0.26 12.79
CA LEU A 87 13.13 1.50 13.06
C LEU A 87 12.05 1.36 14.15
N LYS A 88 11.51 0.16 14.35
CA LYS A 88 10.44 -0.09 15.33
C LYS A 88 10.94 -0.27 16.76
N ASN A 89 12.23 -0.54 16.93
CA ASN A 89 12.86 -0.75 18.22
C ASN A 89 13.18 0.58 18.90
#